data_AF-A0A943TMS7-F1
#
_entry.id   AF-A0A943TMS7-F1
#
_cell.length_a   1.000
_cell.length_b   1.000
_cell.length_c   1.000
_cell.angle_alpha   90.00
_cell.angle_beta   90.00
_cell.angle_gamma   90.00
#
_symmetry.space_group_name_H-M   'P 1'
#
loop_
_entity.id
_entity.type
_entity.pdbx_description
1 polymer ?
#
loop_
_entity_poly.entity_id
_entity_poly.type
_entity_poly.pdbx_seq_one_letter_code
_entity_poly.pdbx_strand_id
1 'polypeptide(L)'
;MNRLELDRDLLALLPPWYREILDYQEICQTEKAQFDALAAEITGVADNFFFQTMDEGAVSMWEQIFDIVPDLDTESLGFRRVRVLNRVSTRPPFTLGFLYQKLDELIGAGAWTVRVDYPNYTIYIESSAENQQYAAEVAYTINRMKPAHIVYVNTPYVRTGLLLSETIELSQRIYNYQLGAWGIGVLPFAVEESQGVIKMPETPSIQPALLQDTASFVSGDIASARINGTISIAGLTKTVNGSTLEVTYTVAQSQTEAITSAELLDADGNVLTASTVYVPVSGSTIMKHMIPVAEGVVNSGN
;
A
#
# COMPACT_ATOMS: atom_id res chain seq x y z
N MET A 1 27.77 33.19 -0.69
CA MET A 1 27.22 32.84 0.64
C MET A 1 27.18 34.11 1.48
N ASN A 2 26.07 34.38 2.17
CA ASN A 2 26.08 35.39 3.23
C ASN A 2 27.04 34.92 4.33
N ARG A 3 28.04 35.74 4.65
CA ARG A 3 28.92 35.47 5.78
C ARG A 3 28.08 35.65 7.04
N LEU A 4 28.05 34.64 7.91
CA LEU A 4 27.39 34.76 9.21
C LEU A 4 28.09 35.86 10.00
N GLU A 5 27.43 37.00 10.20
CA GLU A 5 27.92 38.08 11.05
C GLU A 5 27.49 37.80 12.49
N LEU A 6 28.41 37.20 13.24
CA LEU A 6 28.25 36.96 14.66
C LEU A 6 28.96 38.10 15.41
N ASP A 7 28.18 38.84 16.22
CA ASP A 7 28.75 39.84 17.15
C ASP A 7 29.47 39.12 18.28
N ARG A 8 30.75 39.44 18.43
CA ARG A 8 31.70 38.78 19.32
C ARG A 8 32.37 39.78 20.25
N ASP A 9 31.97 41.06 20.18
CA ASP A 9 32.51 42.09 21.05
C ASP A 9 31.65 42.27 22.30
N LEU A 10 31.76 41.31 23.21
CA LEU A 10 30.93 41.23 24.41
C LEU A 10 31.02 42.49 25.29
N LEU A 11 32.20 43.12 25.34
CA LEU A 11 32.41 44.35 26.13
C LEU A 11 31.61 45.53 25.56
N ALA A 12 31.49 45.62 24.23
CA ALA A 12 30.70 46.66 23.56
C ALA A 12 29.19 46.48 23.76
N LEU A 13 28.74 45.28 24.13
CA LEU A 13 27.35 44.97 24.44
C LEU A 13 26.94 45.34 25.88
N LEU A 14 27.91 45.51 26.78
CA LEU A 14 27.65 45.94 28.15
C LEU A 14 27.34 47.44 28.23
N PRO A 15 26.55 47.90 29.23
CA PRO A 15 26.39 49.33 29.50
C PRO A 15 27.74 50.02 29.79
N PRO A 16 27.91 51.32 29.44
CA PRO A 16 29.20 52.01 29.55
C PRO A 16 29.86 51.94 30.94
N TRP A 17 29.07 52.02 32.01
CA TRP A 17 29.55 51.97 33.39
C TRP A 17 30.15 50.62 33.81
N TYR A 18 29.81 49.51 33.12
CA TYR A 18 30.43 48.21 33.37
C TYR A 18 31.73 48.01 32.56
N ARG A 19 31.91 48.74 31.45
CA ARG A 19 33.07 48.57 30.56
C ARG A 19 34.39 49.06 31.17
N GLU A 20 34.31 49.99 32.10
CA GLU A 20 35.46 50.59 32.77
C GLU A 20 36.03 49.73 33.91
N ILE A 21 35.28 48.69 34.32
CA ILE A 21 35.67 47.80 35.42
C ILE A 21 36.59 46.70 34.87
N LEU A 22 37.79 46.58 35.46
CA LEU A 22 38.83 45.62 35.04
C LEU A 22 38.31 44.18 35.01
N ASP A 23 37.57 43.74 36.04
CA ASP A 23 37.03 42.38 36.12
C ASP A 23 36.15 42.04 34.90
N TYR A 24 35.32 42.97 34.44
CA TYR A 24 34.48 42.78 33.27
C TYR A 24 35.29 42.76 31.97
N GLN A 25 36.37 43.53 31.88
CA GLN A 25 37.27 43.50 30.72
C GLN A 25 37.94 42.13 30.57
N GLU A 26 38.48 41.58 31.65
CA GLU A 26 39.15 40.27 31.66
C GLU A 26 38.18 39.10 31.43
N ILE A 27 36.98 39.16 32.02
CA ILE A 27 35.92 38.16 31.79
C ILE A 27 35.48 38.18 30.33
N CYS A 28 35.12 39.35 29.80
CA CYS A 28 34.67 39.47 28.41
C CYS A 28 35.79 39.10 27.42
N GLN A 29 37.06 39.36 27.73
CA GLN A 29 38.18 38.93 26.89
C GLN A 29 38.33 37.40 26.85
N THR A 30 38.18 36.74 28.01
CA THR A 30 38.24 35.28 28.10
C THR A 30 37.06 34.63 27.39
N GLU A 31 35.85 35.15 27.60
CA GLU A 31 34.64 34.66 26.94
C GLU A 31 34.70 34.88 25.42
N LYS A 32 35.22 36.03 24.97
CA LYS A 32 35.38 36.32 23.53
C LYS A 32 36.17 35.24 22.80
N ALA A 33 37.25 34.72 23.40
CA ALA A 33 38.01 33.63 22.81
C ALA A 33 37.17 32.35 22.63
N GLN A 34 36.25 32.06 23.56
CA GLN A 34 35.33 30.92 23.45
C GLN A 34 34.24 31.17 22.40
N PHE A 35 33.71 32.38 22.31
CA PHE A 35 32.73 32.76 21.29
C PHE A 35 33.35 32.79 19.88
N ASP A 36 34.62 33.18 19.74
CA ASP A 36 35.37 33.08 18.49
C ASP A 36 35.55 31.62 18.06
N ALA A 37 35.89 30.72 18.99
CA ALA A 37 35.95 29.28 18.72
C ALA A 37 34.58 28.72 18.31
N LEU A 38 33.51 29.05 19.04
CA LEU A 38 32.15 28.64 18.70
C LEU A 38 31.71 29.18 17.33
N ALA A 39 32.03 30.43 16.99
CA ALA A 39 31.73 31.02 15.69
C ALA A 39 32.45 30.29 14.55
N ALA A 40 33.69 29.85 14.77
CA ALA A 40 34.44 29.04 13.82
C ALA A 40 33.77 27.67 13.62
N GLU A 41 33.35 27.00 14.70
CA GLU A 41 32.63 25.73 14.63
C GLU A 41 31.27 25.86 13.91
N ILE A 42 30.50 26.92 14.19
CA ILE A 42 29.23 27.20 13.49
C ILE A 42 29.47 27.35 11.98
N THR A 43 30.55 28.05 11.60
CA THR A 43 30.93 28.20 10.20
C THR A 43 31.38 26.87 9.60
N GLY A 44 32.15 26.07 10.33
CA GLY A 44 32.58 24.73 9.91
C GLY A 44 31.40 23.78 9.68
N VAL A 45 30.41 23.77 10.57
CA VAL A 45 29.17 23.00 10.39
C VAL A 45 28.41 23.47 9.14
N ALA A 46 28.34 24.79 8.91
CA ALA A 46 27.71 25.34 7.72
C ALA A 46 28.43 24.91 6.42
N ASP A 47 29.76 24.94 6.42
CA ASP A 47 30.59 24.49 5.31
C ASP A 47 30.48 22.97 5.08
N ASN A 48 30.27 22.19 6.15
CA ASN A 48 30.06 20.75 6.10
C ASN A 48 28.72 20.32 5.46
N PHE A 49 27.76 21.23 5.31
CA PHE A 49 26.53 20.94 4.57
C PHE A 49 26.73 20.85 3.04
N PHE A 50 27.85 21.33 2.51
CA PHE A 50 28.12 21.32 1.08
C PHE A 50 29.33 20.44 0.74
N PHE A 51 29.16 19.55 -0.25
CA PHE A 51 30.21 18.61 -0.64
C PHE A 51 31.49 19.29 -1.11
N GLN A 52 31.41 20.52 -1.66
CA GLN A 52 32.59 21.25 -2.11
C GLN A 52 33.44 21.81 -0.96
N THR A 53 32.85 22.11 0.20
CA THR A 53 33.48 22.82 1.31
C THR A 53 33.73 21.97 2.55
N MET A 54 33.07 20.81 2.67
CA MET A 54 33.13 19.95 3.86
C MET A 54 34.54 19.50 4.28
N ASP A 55 34.85 19.56 5.56
CA ASP A 55 36.13 19.15 6.14
C ASP A 55 36.40 17.63 6.06
N GLU A 56 37.57 17.21 6.52
CA GLU A 56 38.00 15.81 6.49
C GLU A 56 37.10 14.87 7.31
N GLY A 57 36.56 15.37 8.42
CA GLY A 57 35.68 14.61 9.31
C GLY A 57 34.34 14.32 8.66
N ALA A 58 33.71 15.34 8.07
CA ALA A 58 32.46 15.21 7.34
C ALA A 58 32.62 14.30 6.10
N VAL A 59 33.74 14.42 5.37
CA VAL A 59 34.05 13.52 4.24
C VAL A 59 34.17 12.07 4.71
N SER A 60 34.85 11.83 5.82
CA SER A 60 35.00 10.47 6.37
C SER A 60 33.66 9.85 6.78
N MET A 61 32.75 10.64 7.35
CA MET A 61 31.38 10.19 7.68
C MET A 61 30.63 9.74 6.42
N TRP A 62 30.72 10.51 5.33
CA TRP A 62 30.09 10.12 4.06
C TRP A 62 30.75 8.90 3.41
N GLU A 63 32.08 8.78 3.52
CA GLU A 63 32.80 7.59 3.04
C GLU A 63 32.33 6.33 3.79
N GLN A 64 32.09 6.41 5.09
CA GLN A 64 31.47 5.31 5.86
C GLN A 64 30.05 4.99 5.37
N ILE A 65 29.21 6.01 5.12
CA ILE A 65 27.84 5.81 4.61
C ILE A 65 27.83 5.13 3.23
N PHE A 66 28.84 5.37 2.41
CA PHE A 66 28.95 4.82 1.07
C PHE A 66 29.86 3.59 0.97
N ASP A 67 30.33 3.05 2.11
CA ASP A 67 31.29 1.95 2.18
C ASP A 67 32.54 2.19 1.30
N ILE A 68 33.03 3.42 1.28
CA ILE A 68 34.26 3.83 0.59
C ILE A 68 35.42 3.69 1.57
N VAL A 69 36.46 2.95 1.17
CA VAL A 69 37.73 2.91 1.89
C VAL A 69 38.69 3.90 1.20
N PRO A 70 38.98 5.07 1.82
CA PRO A 70 39.92 6.03 1.26
C PRO A 70 41.37 5.57 1.46
N ASP A 71 42.24 5.95 0.53
CA ASP A 71 43.69 5.84 0.70
C ASP A 71 44.24 7.20 1.16
N LEU A 72 44.51 7.31 2.46
CA LEU A 72 44.94 8.57 3.09
C LEU A 72 46.36 8.98 2.70
N ASP A 73 47.16 8.06 2.17
CA ASP A 73 48.56 8.33 1.79
C ASP A 73 48.66 8.94 0.39
N THR A 74 47.68 8.66 -0.49
CA THR A 74 47.72 9.06 -1.90
C THR A 74 46.61 10.03 -2.31
N GLU A 75 45.47 10.02 -1.63
CA GLU A 75 44.29 10.76 -2.06
C GLU A 75 44.16 12.13 -1.38
N SER A 76 43.96 13.18 -2.17
CA SER A 76 43.68 14.52 -1.63
C SER A 76 42.23 14.65 -1.14
N LEU A 77 42.00 15.52 -0.15
CA LEU A 77 40.66 15.88 0.33
C LEU A 77 39.73 16.34 -0.79
N GLY A 78 40.25 17.12 -1.75
CA GLY A 78 39.48 17.58 -2.90
C GLY A 78 38.97 16.42 -3.78
N PHE A 79 39.81 15.42 -4.03
CA PHE A 79 39.41 14.22 -4.77
C PHE A 79 38.37 13.40 -3.99
N ARG A 80 38.57 13.23 -2.68
CA ARG A 80 37.62 12.54 -1.80
C ARG A 80 36.23 13.19 -1.86
N ARG A 81 36.16 14.53 -1.76
CA ARG A 81 34.92 15.32 -1.91
C ARG A 81 34.22 15.05 -3.25
N VAL A 82 34.96 15.09 -4.36
CA VAL A 82 34.42 14.86 -5.70
C VAL A 82 33.90 13.44 -5.87
N ARG A 83 34.61 12.44 -5.34
CA ARG A 83 34.18 11.04 -5.38
C ARG A 83 32.89 10.82 -4.58
N VAL A 84 32.82 11.35 -3.37
CA VAL A 84 31.59 11.27 -2.55
C VAL A 84 30.41 11.92 -3.30
N LEU A 85 30.61 13.11 -3.87
CA LEU A 85 29.60 13.79 -4.68
C LEU A 85 29.16 12.93 -5.88
N ASN A 86 30.11 12.30 -6.58
CA ASN A 86 29.81 11.42 -7.71
C ASN A 86 28.97 10.19 -7.28
N ARG A 87 29.29 9.58 -6.13
CA ARG A 87 28.52 8.44 -5.59
C ARG A 87 27.10 8.82 -5.22
N VAL A 88 26.91 10.00 -4.64
CA VAL A 88 25.59 10.57 -4.36
C VAL A 88 24.82 10.79 -5.66
N SER A 89 25.44 11.40 -6.68
CA SER A 89 24.77 11.72 -7.95
C SER A 89 24.48 10.52 -8.85
N THR A 90 25.20 9.41 -8.66
CA THR A 90 25.05 8.20 -9.49
C THR A 90 23.87 7.33 -9.05
N ARG A 91 23.35 7.51 -7.83
CA ARG A 91 22.09 6.88 -7.44
C ARG A 91 20.94 7.66 -8.08
N PRO A 92 20.16 7.08 -9.02
CA PRO A 92 19.06 7.80 -9.63
C PRO A 92 18.10 8.26 -8.52
N PRO A 93 17.61 9.52 -8.58
CA PRO A 93 16.55 9.94 -7.68
C PRO A 93 15.36 9.00 -7.89
N PHE A 94 14.91 8.35 -6.81
CA PHE A 94 13.71 7.53 -6.83
C PHE A 94 12.50 8.45 -6.98
N THR A 95 12.15 8.75 -8.22
CA THR A 95 10.92 9.48 -8.57
C THR A 95 9.73 8.52 -8.56
N LEU A 96 8.52 9.07 -8.50
CA LEU A 96 7.30 8.28 -8.67
C LEU A 96 7.30 7.50 -10.00
N GLY A 97 7.84 8.08 -11.08
CA GLY A 97 7.96 7.40 -12.36
C GLY A 97 8.86 6.16 -12.30
N PHE A 98 9.97 6.23 -11.55
CA PHE A 98 10.83 5.07 -11.33
C PHE A 98 10.13 3.99 -10.50
N LEU A 99 9.38 4.39 -9.47
CA LEU A 99 8.56 3.45 -8.68
C LEU A 99 7.55 2.72 -9.58
N TYR A 100 6.87 3.43 -10.48
CA TYR A 100 5.90 2.83 -11.40
C TYR A 100 6.53 1.80 -12.33
N GLN A 101 7.69 2.12 -12.91
CA GLN A 101 8.45 1.16 -13.73
C GLN A 101 8.79 -0.12 -12.94
N LYS A 102 9.19 0.02 -11.67
CA LYS A 102 9.52 -1.12 -10.82
C LYS A 102 8.28 -1.95 -10.44
N LEU A 103 7.14 -1.31 -10.22
CA LEU A 103 5.88 -2.03 -10.00
C LEU A 103 5.40 -2.76 -11.26
N ASP A 104 5.56 -2.16 -12.44
CA ASP A 104 5.28 -2.83 -13.72
C ASP A 104 6.18 -4.05 -13.94
N GLU A 105 7.47 -3.96 -13.60
CA GLU A 105 8.41 -5.09 -13.69
C GLU A 105 8.06 -6.23 -12.71
N LEU A 106 7.66 -5.90 -11.48
CA LEU A 106 7.40 -6.88 -10.43
C LEU A 106 6.02 -7.54 -10.55
N ILE A 107 4.97 -6.75 -10.76
CA ILE A 107 3.56 -7.19 -10.65
C ILE A 107 2.91 -7.31 -12.04
N GLY A 108 3.44 -6.60 -13.03
CA GLY A 108 2.86 -6.50 -14.37
C GLY A 108 2.03 -5.23 -14.56
N ALA A 109 2.03 -4.73 -15.80
CA ALA A 109 1.30 -3.52 -16.17
C ALA A 109 -0.21 -3.67 -15.94
N GLY A 110 -0.81 -2.70 -15.24
CA GLY A 110 -2.24 -2.66 -14.94
C GLY A 110 -2.70 -3.55 -13.77
N ALA A 111 -1.79 -4.29 -13.13
CA ALA A 111 -2.09 -5.13 -11.96
C ALA A 111 -1.98 -4.38 -10.62
N TRP A 112 -1.56 -3.11 -10.64
CA TRP A 112 -1.34 -2.27 -9.47
C TRP A 112 -1.90 -0.86 -9.68
N THR A 113 -2.17 -0.15 -8.59
CA THR A 113 -2.53 1.28 -8.62
C THR A 113 -1.85 2.01 -7.47
N VAL A 114 -1.29 3.19 -7.72
CA VAL A 114 -0.66 4.02 -6.68
C VAL A 114 -1.48 5.29 -6.48
N ARG A 115 -1.79 5.59 -5.22
CA ARG A 115 -2.39 6.86 -4.81
C ARG A 115 -1.46 7.56 -3.82
N VAL A 116 -1.09 8.80 -4.12
CA VAL A 116 -0.23 9.63 -3.26
C VAL A 116 -1.08 10.68 -2.56
N ASP A 117 -1.06 10.68 -1.24
CA ASP A 117 -1.62 11.71 -0.37
C ASP A 117 -0.51 12.69 0.02
N TYR A 118 -0.40 13.79 -0.75
CA TYR A 118 0.65 14.78 -0.58
C TYR A 118 0.62 15.50 0.78
N PRO A 119 -0.53 15.99 1.29
CA PRO A 119 -0.61 16.61 2.61
C PRO A 119 -0.10 15.73 3.76
N ASN A 120 -0.38 14.42 3.71
CA ASN A 120 -0.03 13.48 4.77
C ASN A 120 1.25 12.66 4.48
N TYR A 121 2.00 12.99 3.41
CA TYR A 121 3.21 12.27 2.98
C TYR A 121 3.02 10.75 2.95
N THR A 122 1.87 10.28 2.45
CA THR A 122 1.51 8.86 2.47
C THR A 122 1.27 8.32 1.06
N ILE A 123 1.83 7.16 0.75
CA ILE A 123 1.61 6.45 -0.52
C ILE A 123 0.83 5.17 -0.23
N TYR A 124 -0.30 5.03 -0.93
CA TYR A 124 -1.13 3.84 -0.95
C TYR A 124 -0.83 3.07 -2.23
N ILE A 125 -0.53 1.77 -2.11
CA ILE A 125 -0.25 0.92 -3.27
C ILE A 125 -1.20 -0.26 -3.23
N GLU A 126 -2.08 -0.29 -4.22
CA GLU A 126 -3.06 -1.36 -4.42
C GLU A 126 -2.44 -2.44 -5.31
N SER A 127 -2.46 -3.69 -4.83
CA SER A 127 -1.94 -4.86 -5.55
C SER A 127 -2.67 -6.14 -5.11
N SER A 128 -2.64 -7.18 -5.94
CA SER A 128 -3.27 -8.47 -5.61
C SER A 128 -2.56 -9.16 -4.43
N ALA A 129 -3.35 -9.72 -3.52
CA ALA A 129 -2.87 -10.43 -2.33
C ALA A 129 -2.65 -11.94 -2.54
N GLU A 130 -2.86 -12.44 -3.76
CA GLU A 130 -2.90 -13.88 -4.04
C GLU A 130 -1.51 -14.54 -4.02
N ASN A 131 -0.45 -13.79 -4.35
CA ASN A 131 0.90 -14.34 -4.45
C ASN A 131 1.85 -13.76 -3.40
N GLN A 132 2.23 -14.63 -2.47
CA GLN A 132 3.15 -14.34 -1.36
C GLN A 132 4.50 -13.78 -1.78
N GLN A 133 5.10 -14.32 -2.84
CA GLN A 133 6.44 -13.93 -3.26
C GLN A 133 6.46 -12.48 -3.75
N TYR A 134 5.45 -12.09 -4.52
CA TYR A 134 5.33 -10.72 -5.02
C TYR A 134 5.06 -9.70 -3.91
N ALA A 135 4.18 -10.02 -2.95
CA ALA A 135 3.85 -9.11 -1.85
C ALA A 135 5.08 -8.76 -0.99
N ALA A 136 5.94 -9.75 -0.72
CA ALA A 136 7.19 -9.53 0.04
C ALA A 136 8.20 -8.68 -0.74
N GLU A 137 8.41 -8.97 -2.02
CA GLU A 137 9.35 -8.24 -2.87
C GLU A 137 8.93 -6.79 -3.09
N VAL A 138 7.62 -6.54 -3.26
CA VAL A 138 7.06 -5.20 -3.41
C VAL A 138 7.32 -4.39 -2.14
N ALA A 139 6.97 -4.91 -0.97
CA ALA A 139 7.20 -4.23 0.31
C ALA A 139 8.69 -3.94 0.54
N TYR A 140 9.58 -4.89 0.22
CA TYR A 140 11.03 -4.69 0.35
C TYR A 140 11.54 -3.58 -0.59
N THR A 141 11.15 -3.64 -1.87
CA THR A 141 11.54 -2.69 -2.91
C THR A 141 11.08 -1.27 -2.57
N ILE A 142 9.82 -1.10 -2.16
CA ILE A 142 9.26 0.21 -1.79
C ILE A 142 9.99 0.76 -0.57
N ASN A 143 10.23 -0.03 0.47
CA ASN A 143 10.94 0.45 1.66
C ASN A 143 12.39 0.85 1.37
N ARG A 144 13.01 0.29 0.33
CA ARG A 144 14.35 0.69 -0.11
C ARG A 144 14.35 1.98 -0.94
N MET A 145 13.29 2.23 -1.70
CA MET A 145 13.17 3.39 -2.60
C MET A 145 12.53 4.60 -1.95
N LYS A 146 11.56 4.40 -1.06
CA LYS A 146 10.82 5.50 -0.42
C LYS A 146 11.74 6.29 0.50
N PRO A 147 11.69 7.64 0.45
CA PRO A 147 12.30 8.46 1.49
C PRO A 147 11.77 8.10 2.88
N ALA A 148 12.60 8.26 3.91
CA ALA A 148 12.24 7.89 5.29
C ALA A 148 10.97 8.59 5.81
N HIS A 149 10.73 9.84 5.40
CA HIS A 149 9.58 10.63 5.81
C HIS A 149 8.26 10.27 5.10
N ILE A 150 8.31 9.44 4.05
CA ILE A 150 7.11 8.99 3.35
C ILE A 150 6.61 7.70 3.99
N VAL A 151 5.33 7.70 4.38
CA VAL A 151 4.65 6.52 4.91
C VAL A 151 4.14 5.68 3.75
N TYR A 152 4.36 4.37 3.81
CA TYR A 152 3.83 3.40 2.87
C TYR A 152 2.69 2.63 3.53
N VAL A 153 1.52 2.65 2.91
CA VAL A 153 0.34 1.85 3.31
C VAL A 153 0.07 0.85 2.19
N ASN A 154 0.18 -0.43 2.53
CA ASN A 154 -0.21 -1.49 1.61
C ASN A 154 -1.74 -1.60 1.60
N THR A 155 -2.31 -1.64 0.39
CA THR A 155 -3.75 -1.77 0.15
C THR A 155 -4.02 -3.03 -0.69
N PRO A 156 -3.74 -4.23 -0.14
CA PRO A 156 -3.96 -5.48 -0.87
C PRO A 156 -5.44 -5.66 -1.23
N TYR A 157 -5.71 -6.12 -2.44
CA TYR A 157 -7.06 -6.49 -2.86
C TYR A 157 -7.19 -8.00 -3.13
N VAL A 158 -8.38 -8.51 -2.84
CA VAL A 158 -8.83 -9.85 -3.24
C VAL A 158 -10.04 -9.68 -4.14
N ARG A 159 -10.06 -10.34 -5.30
CA ARG A 159 -11.17 -10.27 -6.25
C ARG A 159 -11.82 -11.64 -6.40
N THR A 160 -13.00 -11.81 -5.83
CA THR A 160 -13.76 -13.07 -5.91
C THR A 160 -15.20 -12.74 -6.30
N GLY A 161 -15.64 -13.19 -7.48
CA GLY A 161 -16.96 -12.85 -8.01
C GLY A 161 -18.05 -13.87 -7.71
N LEU A 162 -19.30 -13.42 -7.78
CA LEU A 162 -20.50 -14.26 -7.77
C LEU A 162 -21.07 -14.34 -9.18
N LEU A 163 -21.34 -15.56 -9.64
CA LEU A 163 -21.95 -15.80 -10.95
C LEU A 163 -23.41 -16.21 -10.79
N LEU A 164 -24.28 -15.57 -11.57
CA LEU A 164 -25.69 -15.95 -11.71
C LEU A 164 -25.94 -16.53 -13.10
N SER A 165 -26.80 -17.54 -13.19
CA SER A 165 -27.19 -18.14 -14.46
C SER A 165 -28.66 -18.56 -14.43
N GLU A 166 -29.38 -18.40 -15.55
CA GLU A 166 -30.77 -18.83 -15.70
C GLU A 166 -30.92 -19.72 -16.94
N THR A 167 -31.60 -20.86 -16.77
CA THR A 167 -31.98 -21.79 -17.84
C THR A 167 -33.50 -21.85 -17.95
N ILE A 168 -34.04 -21.85 -19.18
CA ILE A 168 -35.47 -22.02 -19.44
C ILE A 168 -35.66 -23.28 -20.27
N GLU A 169 -36.46 -24.23 -19.77
CA GLU A 169 -36.81 -25.47 -20.47
C GLU A 169 -38.27 -25.48 -20.87
N LEU A 170 -38.55 -26.05 -22.05
CA LEU A 170 -39.91 -26.33 -22.48
C LEU A 170 -40.26 -27.78 -22.15
N SER A 171 -41.32 -28.00 -21.37
CA SER A 171 -41.94 -29.31 -21.23
C SER A 171 -43.34 -29.30 -21.85
N GLN A 172 -43.64 -30.34 -22.62
CA GLN A 172 -44.98 -30.58 -23.13
C GLN A 172 -45.64 -31.69 -22.33
N ARG A 173 -46.86 -31.42 -21.85
CA ARG A 173 -47.66 -32.41 -21.13
C ARG A 173 -48.49 -33.23 -22.12
N ILE A 174 -48.17 -34.52 -22.24
CA ILE A 174 -48.89 -35.45 -23.08
C ILE A 174 -49.87 -36.22 -22.22
N TYR A 175 -51.16 -36.15 -22.57
CA TYR A 175 -52.18 -36.95 -21.90
C TYR A 175 -52.11 -38.35 -22.44
N ASN A 176 -51.80 -39.28 -21.55
CA ASN A 176 -51.78 -40.67 -21.90
C ASN A 176 -53.18 -41.24 -22.00
N TYR A 177 -54.26 -40.50 -21.68
CA TYR A 177 -55.69 -40.89 -21.63
C TYR A 177 -56.60 -39.96 -22.47
N GLN A 178 -57.18 -40.50 -23.55
CA GLN A 178 -58.17 -39.92 -24.48
C GLN A 178 -59.54 -40.62 -24.30
N LEU A 179 -60.57 -40.35 -25.12
CA LEU A 179 -61.88 -41.00 -24.98
C LEU A 179 -62.05 -42.08 -26.07
N GLY A 180 -62.41 -43.32 -25.69
CA GLY A 180 -62.84 -44.36 -26.65
C GLY A 180 -61.99 -45.64 -26.80
N ALA A 181 -60.78 -45.71 -26.24
CA ALA A 181 -59.97 -46.94 -26.22
C ALA A 181 -58.98 -46.98 -25.03
N TRP A 182 -59.39 -47.46 -23.84
CA TRP A 182 -58.62 -47.24 -22.60
C TRP A 182 -58.53 -48.44 -21.66
N GLY A 183 -57.29 -48.89 -21.36
CA GLY A 183 -56.95 -49.74 -20.21
C GLY A 183 -56.54 -48.87 -19.02
N ILE A 184 -57.41 -48.75 -18.03
CA ILE A 184 -57.20 -47.91 -16.84
C ILE A 184 -56.01 -48.44 -16.01
N GLY A 185 -55.05 -47.57 -15.69
CA GLY A 185 -53.98 -47.86 -14.72
C GLY A 185 -52.67 -48.38 -15.30
N VAL A 186 -52.50 -48.42 -16.62
CA VAL A 186 -51.28 -48.94 -17.27
C VAL A 186 -50.16 -47.89 -17.36
N LEU A 187 -50.52 -46.62 -17.57
CA LEU A 187 -49.58 -45.48 -17.60
C LEU A 187 -50.05 -44.35 -16.67
N PRO A 188 -49.17 -43.41 -16.25
CA PRO A 188 -49.57 -42.18 -15.55
C PRO A 188 -50.57 -41.38 -16.40
N PHE A 189 -51.50 -40.65 -15.78
CA PHE A 189 -52.56 -39.93 -16.50
C PHE A 189 -52.02 -38.95 -17.56
N ALA A 190 -50.89 -38.32 -17.26
CA ALA A 190 -50.12 -37.54 -18.21
C ALA A 190 -48.62 -37.76 -17.94
N VAL A 191 -47.80 -37.58 -18.96
CA VAL A 191 -46.33 -37.57 -18.86
C VAL A 191 -45.85 -36.22 -19.37
N GLU A 192 -44.83 -35.67 -18.71
CA GLU A 192 -44.12 -34.49 -19.20
C GLU A 192 -42.96 -34.96 -20.07
N GLU A 193 -43.00 -34.58 -21.34
CA GLU A 193 -41.91 -34.81 -22.27
C GLU A 193 -41.14 -33.49 -22.42
N SER A 194 -39.85 -33.51 -22.08
CA SER A 194 -38.97 -32.35 -22.30
C SER A 194 -38.78 -32.14 -23.79
N GLN A 195 -39.12 -30.94 -24.28
CA GLN A 195 -38.94 -30.52 -25.67
C GLN A 195 -37.61 -29.78 -25.87
N GLY A 196 -36.75 -29.77 -24.84
CA GLY A 196 -35.42 -29.17 -24.88
C GLY A 196 -35.31 -27.81 -24.19
N VAL A 197 -34.07 -27.36 -24.07
CA VAL A 197 -33.70 -26.08 -23.46
C VAL A 197 -33.98 -24.95 -24.46
N ILE A 198 -34.85 -24.00 -24.10
CA ILE A 198 -35.13 -22.80 -24.89
C ILE A 198 -33.98 -21.80 -24.76
N LYS A 199 -33.41 -21.69 -23.57
CA LYS A 199 -32.37 -20.72 -23.24
C LYS A 199 -31.26 -21.38 -22.44
N MET A 200 -30.04 -21.30 -22.97
CA MET A 200 -28.84 -21.77 -22.30
C MET A 200 -28.31 -20.73 -21.30
N PRO A 201 -27.65 -21.15 -20.21
CA PRO A 201 -26.95 -20.27 -19.27
C PRO A 201 -25.97 -19.26 -19.90
N GLU A 202 -25.41 -19.61 -21.06
CA GLU A 202 -24.43 -18.81 -21.78
C GLU A 202 -25.04 -17.63 -22.54
N THR A 203 -26.38 -17.60 -22.71
CA THR A 203 -27.09 -16.50 -23.38
C THR A 203 -27.49 -15.43 -22.35
N PRO A 204 -26.90 -14.22 -22.39
CA PRO A 204 -27.16 -13.19 -21.38
C PRO A 204 -28.61 -12.71 -21.38
N SER A 205 -29.12 -12.46 -20.19
CA SER A 205 -30.54 -12.17 -19.95
C SER A 205 -30.82 -11.48 -18.62
N ILE A 206 -29.92 -11.67 -17.65
CA ILE A 206 -30.09 -11.12 -16.32
C ILE A 206 -29.96 -9.61 -16.43
N GLN A 207 -30.99 -8.92 -15.93
CA GLN A 207 -31.02 -7.47 -15.98
C GLN A 207 -30.05 -6.88 -14.94
N PRO A 208 -29.43 -5.71 -15.21
CA PRO A 208 -28.52 -5.06 -14.28
C PRO A 208 -29.10 -4.83 -12.88
N ALA A 209 -30.43 -4.63 -12.79
CA ALA A 209 -31.14 -4.48 -11.53
C ALA A 209 -30.94 -5.68 -10.59
N LEU A 210 -31.10 -6.92 -11.10
CA LEU A 210 -30.92 -8.12 -10.28
C LEU A 210 -29.47 -8.26 -9.79
N LEU A 211 -28.49 -7.93 -10.64
CA LEU A 211 -27.07 -7.97 -10.28
C LEU A 211 -26.74 -6.97 -9.15
N GLN A 212 -27.28 -5.74 -9.25
CA GLN A 212 -27.11 -4.70 -8.24
C GLN A 212 -27.84 -5.03 -6.93
N ASP A 213 -29.05 -5.57 -7.00
CA ASP A 213 -29.82 -5.99 -5.83
C ASP A 213 -29.11 -7.13 -5.10
N THR A 214 -28.53 -8.08 -5.86
CA THR A 214 -27.72 -9.17 -5.29
C THR A 214 -26.46 -8.63 -4.60
N ALA A 215 -25.73 -7.69 -5.22
CA ALA A 215 -24.57 -7.06 -4.59
C ALA A 215 -24.96 -6.30 -3.30
N SER A 216 -26.12 -5.65 -3.30
CA SER A 216 -26.67 -4.94 -2.14
C SER A 216 -27.09 -5.89 -1.01
N PHE A 217 -27.69 -7.04 -1.37
CA PHE A 217 -28.01 -8.10 -0.43
C PHE A 217 -26.77 -8.64 0.26
N VAL A 218 -25.73 -9.01 -0.51
CA VAL A 218 -24.45 -9.52 0.04
C VAL A 218 -23.78 -8.46 0.93
N SER A 219 -23.85 -7.19 0.57
CA SER A 219 -23.37 -6.08 1.40
C SER A 219 -24.08 -6.01 2.76
N GLY A 220 -25.39 -6.26 2.78
CA GLY A 220 -26.19 -6.30 4.00
C GLY A 220 -25.88 -7.52 4.88
N ASP A 221 -25.59 -8.65 4.26
CA ASP A 221 -25.36 -9.94 4.95
C ASP A 221 -24.00 -9.98 5.67
N ILE A 222 -22.93 -9.44 5.04
CA ILE A 222 -21.59 -9.38 5.65
C ILE A 222 -21.64 -8.51 6.91
N ALA A 223 -21.34 -9.02 8.10
CA ALA A 223 -21.31 -8.23 9.33
C ALA A 223 -19.88 -7.91 9.80
N SER A 224 -18.95 -8.85 9.63
CA SER A 224 -17.58 -8.71 10.13
C SER A 224 -16.56 -9.41 9.24
N ALA A 225 -15.28 -9.08 9.42
CA ALA A 225 -14.17 -9.82 8.81
C ALA A 225 -13.39 -10.58 9.90
N ARG A 226 -12.84 -11.74 9.55
CA ARG A 226 -11.93 -12.50 10.42
C ARG A 226 -10.61 -12.75 9.70
N ILE A 227 -9.52 -12.40 10.37
CA ILE A 227 -8.15 -12.55 9.86
C ILE A 227 -7.46 -13.67 10.62
N ASN A 228 -6.76 -14.54 9.89
CA ASN A 228 -6.01 -15.69 10.42
C ASN A 228 -6.84 -16.56 11.38
N GLY A 229 -8.15 -16.66 11.12
CA GLY A 229 -9.12 -17.43 11.92
C GLY A 229 -9.39 -16.91 13.35
N THR A 230 -8.70 -15.85 13.79
CA THR A 230 -8.72 -15.45 15.21
C THR A 230 -9.03 -13.97 15.43
N ILE A 231 -8.60 -13.10 14.51
CA ILE A 231 -8.72 -11.64 14.66
C ILE A 231 -10.04 -11.18 14.03
N SER A 232 -11.03 -10.80 14.84
CA SER A 232 -12.32 -10.29 14.37
C SER A 232 -12.31 -8.77 14.21
N ILE A 233 -12.84 -8.29 13.08
CA ILE A 233 -12.92 -6.88 12.70
C ILE A 233 -14.38 -6.53 12.37
N ALA A 234 -15.02 -5.76 13.24
CA ALA A 234 -16.39 -5.30 13.06
C ALA A 234 -16.50 -3.99 12.28
N GLY A 235 -15.46 -3.15 12.30
CA GLY A 235 -15.43 -1.84 11.65
C GLY A 235 -15.20 -1.93 10.14
N LEU A 236 -16.18 -2.44 9.40
CA LEU A 236 -16.13 -2.56 7.95
C LEU A 236 -16.68 -1.29 7.26
N THR A 237 -16.01 -0.85 6.20
CA THR A 237 -16.58 0.13 5.26
C THR A 237 -17.01 -0.60 3.99
N LYS A 238 -18.27 -0.46 3.61
CA LYS A 238 -18.85 -1.16 2.46
C LYS A 238 -19.42 -0.16 1.45
N THR A 239 -19.11 -0.37 0.19
CA THR A 239 -19.60 0.46 -0.91
C THR A 239 -20.05 -0.44 -2.05
N VAL A 240 -21.26 -0.24 -2.55
CA VAL A 240 -21.77 -0.93 -3.74
C VAL A 240 -21.74 0.04 -4.91
N ASN A 241 -21.05 -0.33 -5.99
CA ASN A 241 -21.02 0.45 -7.23
C ASN A 241 -21.50 -0.44 -8.39
N GLY A 242 -22.72 -0.19 -8.86
CA GLY A 242 -23.39 -1.06 -9.82
C GLY A 242 -23.56 -2.47 -9.26
N SER A 243 -22.95 -3.46 -9.92
CA SER A 243 -22.98 -4.86 -9.48
C SER A 243 -21.73 -5.30 -8.70
N THR A 244 -20.83 -4.39 -8.33
CA THR A 244 -19.62 -4.73 -7.57
C THR A 244 -19.69 -4.19 -6.16
N LEU A 245 -19.50 -5.09 -5.19
CA LEU A 245 -19.35 -4.76 -3.77
C LEU A 245 -17.87 -4.60 -3.43
N GLU A 246 -17.53 -3.47 -2.80
CA GLU A 246 -16.23 -3.23 -2.17
C GLU A 246 -16.38 -3.25 -0.65
N VAL A 247 -15.61 -4.10 0.04
CA VAL A 247 -15.52 -4.13 1.50
C VAL A 247 -14.10 -3.82 1.91
N THR A 248 -13.92 -2.82 2.77
CA THR A 248 -12.61 -2.39 3.26
C THR A 248 -12.54 -2.36 4.77
N TYR A 249 -11.37 -2.68 5.31
CA TYR A 249 -11.08 -2.61 6.73
C TYR A 249 -9.58 -2.53 6.98
N THR A 250 -9.20 -2.05 8.16
CA THR A 250 -7.80 -1.86 8.53
C THR A 250 -7.32 -2.95 9.47
N VAL A 251 -6.12 -3.47 9.21
CA VAL A 251 -5.38 -4.39 10.07
C VAL A 251 -4.11 -3.69 10.53
N ALA A 252 -3.91 -3.63 11.85
CA ALA A 252 -2.72 -3.03 12.44
C ALA A 252 -1.63 -4.09 12.70
N GLN A 253 -0.36 -3.67 12.60
CA GLN A 253 0.79 -4.52 12.90
C GLN A 253 0.77 -5.09 14.33
N SER A 254 0.13 -4.41 15.30
CA SER A 254 -0.03 -4.91 16.66
C SER A 254 -0.93 -6.16 16.75
N GLN A 255 -1.73 -6.45 15.73
CA GLN A 255 -2.64 -7.59 15.69
C GLN A 255 -1.99 -8.83 15.06
N THR A 256 -1.21 -8.65 13.99
CA THR A 256 -0.48 -9.73 13.31
C THR A 256 0.67 -9.18 12.47
N GLU A 257 1.73 -9.97 12.31
CA GLU A 257 2.87 -9.64 11.44
C GLU A 257 2.60 -10.01 9.97
N ALA A 258 1.72 -10.98 9.73
CA ALA A 258 1.33 -11.41 8.38
C ALA A 258 -0.14 -11.85 8.36
N ILE A 259 -0.83 -11.54 7.26
CA ILE A 259 -2.20 -11.99 6.98
C ILE A 259 -2.09 -13.18 6.03
N THR A 260 -2.51 -14.36 6.49
CA THR A 260 -2.49 -15.61 5.71
C THR A 260 -3.88 -16.07 5.27
N SER A 261 -4.92 -15.62 5.98
CA SER A 261 -6.31 -15.85 5.58
C SER A 261 -7.18 -14.65 5.91
N ALA A 262 -8.14 -14.39 5.02
CA ALA A 262 -9.14 -13.35 5.18
C ALA A 262 -10.53 -13.93 4.90
N GLU A 263 -11.41 -13.81 5.89
CA GLU A 263 -12.77 -14.30 5.84
C GLU A 263 -13.77 -13.16 6.04
N LEU A 264 -14.90 -13.22 5.35
CA LEU A 264 -16.06 -12.37 5.62
C LEU A 264 -17.15 -13.23 6.26
N LEU A 265 -17.81 -12.70 7.28
CA LEU A 265 -18.77 -13.43 8.10
C LEU A 265 -20.09 -12.68 8.17
N ASP A 266 -21.18 -13.42 8.32
CA ASP A 266 -22.51 -12.87 8.63
C ASP A 266 -22.63 -12.45 10.11
N ALA A 267 -23.82 -11.99 10.49
CA ALA A 267 -24.13 -11.58 11.86
C ALA A 267 -24.13 -12.73 12.88
N ASP A 268 -24.37 -13.96 12.42
CA ASP A 268 -24.39 -15.17 13.24
C ASP A 268 -22.99 -15.81 13.38
N GLY A 269 -21.99 -15.29 12.65
CA GLY A 269 -20.62 -15.76 12.65
C GLY A 269 -20.34 -16.90 11.69
N ASN A 270 -21.23 -17.15 10.71
CA ASN A 270 -20.97 -18.09 9.63
C ASN A 270 -20.02 -17.45 8.61
N VAL A 271 -19.14 -18.26 8.02
CA VAL A 271 -18.18 -17.81 7.01
C VAL A 271 -18.87 -17.74 5.65
N LEU A 272 -18.96 -16.53 5.08
CA LEU A 272 -19.53 -16.26 3.76
C LEU A 272 -18.48 -16.37 2.65
N THR A 273 -17.26 -15.90 2.92
CA THR A 273 -16.11 -16.04 2.03
C THR A 273 -14.87 -16.42 2.82
N ALA A 274 -13.99 -17.22 2.21
CA ALA A 274 -12.71 -17.58 2.78
C ALA A 274 -11.64 -17.53 1.69
N SER A 275 -10.70 -16.61 1.83
CA SER A 275 -9.63 -16.41 0.86
C SER A 275 -8.28 -16.69 1.52
N THR A 276 -7.48 -17.53 0.85
CA THR A 276 -6.07 -17.73 1.20
C THR A 276 -5.26 -16.63 0.53
N VAL A 277 -4.59 -15.81 1.33
CA VAL A 277 -3.84 -14.64 0.87
C VAL A 277 -2.52 -14.57 1.61
N TYR A 278 -1.57 -13.78 1.14
CA TYR A 278 -0.39 -13.47 1.93
C TYR A 278 -0.06 -11.99 1.86
N VAL A 279 -0.16 -11.32 3.00
CA VAL A 279 0.19 -9.90 3.13
C VAL A 279 1.09 -9.68 4.34
N PRO A 280 2.35 -9.26 4.17
CA PRO A 280 3.18 -8.85 5.30
C PRO A 280 2.67 -7.50 5.84
N VAL A 281 2.48 -7.42 7.15
CA VAL A 281 1.97 -6.24 7.84
C VAL A 281 3.13 -5.50 8.49
N SER A 282 3.75 -4.58 7.73
CA SER A 282 4.84 -3.73 8.23
C SER A 282 4.36 -2.41 8.86
N GLY A 283 3.05 -2.23 8.99
CA GLY A 283 2.40 -1.00 9.45
C GLY A 283 0.87 -1.10 9.35
N SER A 284 0.18 0.04 9.22
CA SER A 284 -1.26 0.04 8.94
C SER A 284 -1.51 -0.50 7.53
N THR A 285 -2.29 -1.58 7.43
CA THR A 285 -2.62 -2.23 6.15
C THR A 285 -4.13 -2.17 5.96
N ILE A 286 -4.58 -1.73 4.78
CA ILE A 286 -6.01 -1.65 4.46
C ILE A 286 -6.36 -2.81 3.54
N MET A 287 -7.11 -3.79 4.04
CA MET A 287 -7.60 -4.90 3.24
C MET A 287 -8.79 -4.44 2.41
N LYS A 288 -8.81 -4.80 1.13
CA LYS A 288 -9.92 -4.55 0.20
C LYS A 288 -10.44 -5.86 -0.39
N HIS A 289 -11.74 -6.10 -0.30
CA HIS A 289 -12.43 -7.20 -0.97
C HIS A 289 -13.26 -6.61 -2.10
N MET A 290 -13.09 -7.11 -3.32
CA MET A 290 -13.90 -6.76 -4.48
C MET A 290 -14.72 -7.97 -4.90
N ILE A 291 -16.04 -7.88 -4.76
CA ILE A 291 -17.00 -8.94 -5.03
C ILE A 291 -17.90 -8.50 -6.19
N PRO A 292 -17.50 -8.75 -7.46
CA PRO A 292 -18.34 -8.48 -8.61
C PRO A 292 -19.45 -9.54 -8.72
N VAL A 293 -20.69 -9.10 -8.94
CA VAL A 293 -21.81 -9.96 -9.34
C VAL A 293 -21.99 -9.84 -10.84
N ALA A 294 -21.93 -10.97 -11.55
CA ALA A 294 -22.07 -11.03 -13.00
C ALA A 294 -22.93 -12.22 -13.43
N GLU A 295 -23.54 -12.11 -14.60
CA GLU A 295 -24.11 -13.29 -15.26
C GLU A 295 -22.97 -14.13 -15.85
N GLY A 296 -23.00 -15.44 -15.61
CA GLY A 296 -22.00 -16.34 -16.15
C GLY A 296 -22.12 -17.76 -15.58
N VAL A 297 -21.33 -18.65 -16.16
CA VAL A 297 -21.19 -20.04 -15.72
C VAL A 297 -19.75 -20.32 -15.32
N VAL A 298 -19.58 -21.22 -14.36
CA VAL A 298 -18.26 -21.74 -14.01
C VAL A 298 -17.85 -22.70 -15.13
N ASN A 299 -16.93 -22.28 -16.01
CA ASN A 299 -16.32 -23.21 -16.94
C ASN A 299 -15.56 -24.25 -16.11
N SER A 300 -16.00 -25.51 -16.13
CA SER A 300 -15.34 -26.63 -15.44
C SER A 300 -14.02 -27.04 -16.12
N GLY A 301 -13.26 -26.07 -16.61
CA GLY A 301 -12.02 -26.24 -17.36
C GLY A 301 -11.05 -25.11 -17.06
N ASN A 302 -10.63 -25.02 -15.79
CA ASN A 302 -9.28 -24.69 -15.31
C ASN A 302 -9.28 -24.52 -13.79
#